data_AF-A0A535KEA8-F1
#
_entry.id   AF-A0A535KEA8-F1
#
_cell.length_a   1.000
_cell.length_b   1.000
_cell.length_c   1.000
_cell.angle_alpha   90.00
_cell.angle_beta   90.00
_cell.angle_gamma   90.00
#
_symmetry.space_group_name_H-M   'P 1'
#
loop_
_entity.id
_entity.type
_entity.pdbx_description
1 polymer ?
#
loop_
_entity_poly.entity_id
_entity_poly.type
_entity_poly.pdbx_seq_one_letter_code
_entity_poly.pdbx_strand_id
1 'polypeptide(L)'
;MDHRPHQRGRPRRTGSLGPRCLTGYKRVSGDAVEYEVFARKTRVEPLHQVGSVVAPDADLAMAYARATYDEERWCEMAIVRKEDVIHLWQPGEA
;
A
#
# COMPACT_ATOMS: atom_id res chain seq x y z
N MET A 1 -15.42 -7.68 61.12
CA MET A 1 -14.99 -6.81 60.00
C MET A 1 -13.70 -7.39 59.46
N ASP A 2 -13.78 -7.93 58.24
CA ASP A 2 -12.75 -8.73 57.58
C ASP A 2 -11.82 -7.80 56.79
N HIS A 3 -10.54 -7.71 57.16
CA HIS A 3 -9.54 -6.93 56.42
C HIS A 3 -8.44 -7.86 55.89
N ARG A 4 -8.48 -8.02 54.57
CA ARG A 4 -7.59 -8.81 53.71
C ARG A 4 -6.11 -8.36 53.80
N PRO A 5 -5.15 -9.28 53.65
CA PRO A 5 -3.73 -8.92 53.55
C PRO A 5 -3.37 -8.44 52.13
N HIS A 6 -2.58 -7.36 52.05
CA HIS A 6 -1.93 -6.89 50.83
C HIS A 6 -0.77 -7.84 50.45
N GLN A 7 -0.95 -8.64 49.39
CA GLN A 7 0.18 -9.23 48.66
C GLN A 7 0.61 -8.28 47.54
N ARG A 8 1.85 -7.78 47.61
CA ARG A 8 2.48 -6.97 46.57
C ARG A 8 3.38 -7.91 45.74
N GLY A 9 2.89 -8.27 44.56
CA GLY A 9 3.60 -9.14 43.61
C GLY A 9 4.88 -8.50 43.05
N ARG A 10 5.90 -9.36 42.90
CA ARG A 10 7.23 -9.13 42.29
C ARG A 10 7.14 -8.97 40.75
N PRO A 11 8.24 -8.56 40.07
CA PRO A 11 8.24 -7.93 38.75
C PRO A 11 8.23 -8.90 37.58
N ARG A 12 7.97 -8.39 36.37
CA ARG A 12 8.37 -9.06 35.11
C ARG A 12 9.06 -8.08 34.18
N ARG A 13 10.32 -8.40 33.86
CA ARG A 13 11.07 -7.89 32.70
C ARG A 13 10.71 -8.73 31.46
N THR A 14 11.09 -8.14 30.33
CA THR A 14 11.45 -8.72 29.03
C THR A 14 10.40 -8.55 27.95
N GLY A 15 10.78 -7.76 26.95
CA GLY A 15 9.93 -7.32 25.85
C GLY A 15 9.90 -8.26 24.65
N SER A 16 9.36 -7.74 23.55
CA SER A 16 9.72 -8.17 22.22
C SER A 16 9.47 -7.04 21.23
N LEU A 17 10.44 -6.86 20.35
CA LEU A 17 10.37 -6.05 19.15
C LEU A 17 9.22 -6.54 18.25
N GLY A 18 8.36 -5.63 17.83
CA GLY A 18 7.52 -5.82 16.65
C GLY A 18 7.93 -4.79 15.60
N PRO A 19 8.50 -5.19 14.46
CA PRO A 19 8.74 -4.27 13.37
C PRO A 19 7.39 -4.08 12.65
N ARG A 20 6.63 -3.06 13.01
CA ARG A 20 5.54 -2.61 12.15
C ARG A 20 6.01 -1.40 11.39
N CYS A 21 6.76 -1.74 10.35
CA CYS A 21 6.81 -1.10 9.05
C CYS A 21 6.52 0.40 9.07
N LEU A 22 7.61 1.16 8.90
CA LEU A 22 7.60 2.50 8.35
C LEU A 22 6.77 2.49 7.05
N THR A 23 5.54 3.00 7.11
CA THR A 23 4.94 3.62 5.93
C THR A 23 4.23 4.87 6.41
N GLY A 24 5.05 5.86 6.76
CA GLY A 24 4.61 7.22 6.97
C GLY A 24 4.14 7.80 5.64
N TYR A 25 2.91 7.49 5.23
CA TYR A 25 2.17 8.42 4.40
C TYR A 25 1.54 9.44 5.35
N LYS A 26 2.09 10.65 5.34
CA LYS A 26 1.47 11.82 5.95
C LYS A 26 0.02 11.84 5.48
N ARG A 27 -0.94 11.71 6.41
CA ARG A 27 -2.37 11.72 6.07
C ARG A 27 -2.65 12.97 5.23
N VAL A 28 -2.87 12.76 3.94
CA VAL A 28 -3.35 13.81 3.05
C VAL A 28 -4.80 14.07 3.47
N SER A 29 -5.00 15.15 4.20
CA SER A 29 -6.33 15.66 4.52
C SER A 29 -6.94 16.17 3.22
N GLY A 30 -7.70 15.31 2.54
CA GLY A 30 -8.34 15.58 1.25
C GLY A 30 -8.19 14.37 0.35
N ASP A 31 -9.19 13.49 0.39
CA ASP A 31 -9.47 12.39 -0.54
C ASP A 31 -8.25 11.71 -1.18
N ALA A 32 -7.59 10.83 -0.42
CA ALA A 32 -6.57 9.95 -0.98
C ALA A 32 -7.22 8.96 -1.95
N VAL A 33 -6.94 9.08 -3.25
CA VAL A 33 -7.43 8.19 -4.30
C VAL A 33 -6.40 7.09 -4.54
N GLU A 34 -6.86 5.85 -4.64
CA GLU A 34 -6.02 4.71 -5.00
C GLU A 34 -5.97 4.57 -6.53
N TYR A 35 -4.76 4.46 -7.06
CA TYR A 35 -4.48 4.28 -8.47
C TYR A 35 -3.76 2.95 -8.68
N GLU A 36 -4.24 2.18 -9.64
CA GLU A 36 -3.56 1.01 -10.16
C GLU A 36 -2.53 1.44 -11.20
N VAL A 37 -1.30 0.94 -11.05
CA VAL A 37 -0.17 1.22 -11.94
C VAL A 37 0.02 0.02 -12.85
N PHE A 38 0.05 0.32 -14.14
CA PHE A 38 0.21 -0.64 -15.20
C PHE A 38 1.47 -0.31 -15.99
N ALA A 39 2.31 -1.30 -16.24
CA ALA A 39 3.53 -1.12 -17.01
C ALA A 39 3.84 -2.34 -17.88
N ARG A 40 4.60 -2.11 -18.95
CA ARG A 40 5.12 -3.17 -19.83
C ARG A 40 6.55 -2.88 -20.26
N LYS A 41 7.37 -3.93 -20.33
CA LYS A 41 8.80 -3.83 -20.69
C LYS A 41 9.00 -3.83 -22.20
N THR A 42 8.18 -4.58 -22.93
CA THR A 42 8.22 -4.63 -24.39
C THR A 42 6.86 -4.30 -25.01
N ARG A 43 6.86 -3.81 -26.26
CA ARG A 43 5.63 -3.52 -27.02
C ARG A 43 4.79 -4.77 -27.30
N VAL A 44 5.41 -5.95 -27.25
CA VAL A 44 4.79 -7.24 -27.59
C VAL A 44 4.10 -7.84 -26.37
N GLU A 45 4.52 -7.46 -25.16
CA GLU A 45 3.91 -7.93 -23.93
C GLU A 45 2.60 -7.19 -23.63
N PRO A 46 1.62 -7.90 -23.02
CA PRO A 46 0.43 -7.27 -22.50
C PRO A 46 0.79 -6.29 -21.38
N LEU A 47 -0.10 -5.32 -21.15
CA LEU A 47 0.06 -4.37 -20.09
C LEU A 47 -0.20 -5.06 -18.74
N HIS A 48 0.81 -5.14 -17.88
CA HIS A 48 0.71 -5.81 -16.59
C HIS A 48 0.50 -4.82 -15.46
N GLN A 49 -0.38 -5.16 -14.53
CA GLN A 49 -0.49 -4.45 -13.26
C GLN A 49 0.81 -4.70 -12.47
N VAL A 50 1.57 -3.63 -12.22
CA VAL A 50 2.85 -3.68 -11.50
C VAL A 50 2.70 -3.34 -10.02
N GLY A 51 1.64 -2.61 -9.67
CA GLY A 51 1.31 -2.30 -8.28
C GLY A 51 0.24 -1.22 -8.17
N SER A 52 0.07 -0.69 -6.98
CA SER A 52 -0.86 0.41 -6.70
C SER A 52 -0.17 1.55 -5.96
N VAL A 53 -0.64 2.77 -6.20
CA VAL A 53 -0.17 4.00 -5.55
C VAL A 53 -1.35 4.78 -5.01
N VAL A 54 -1.18 5.43 -3.87
CA VAL A 54 -2.23 6.25 -3.25
C VAL A 54 -1.79 7.71 -3.34
N ALA A 55 -2.63 8.54 -3.93
CA ALA A 55 -2.34 9.95 -4.15
C ALA A 55 -3.63 10.80 -4.14
N PRO A 56 -3.56 12.08 -3.75
CA PRO A 56 -4.71 12.98 -3.78
C PRO A 56 -5.16 13.33 -5.21
N ASP A 57 -4.25 13.27 -6.18
CA ASP A 57 -4.51 13.61 -7.58
C ASP A 57 -3.68 12.75 -8.54
N ALA A 58 -4.03 12.80 -9.82
CA ALA A 58 -3.39 12.00 -10.86
C ALA A 58 -1.95 12.45 -11.15
N ASP A 59 -1.65 13.74 -11.03
CA ASP A 59 -0.30 14.28 -11.26
C ASP A 59 0.70 13.76 -10.22
N LEU A 60 0.31 13.74 -8.94
CA LEU A 60 1.10 13.18 -7.87
C LEU A 60 1.18 11.67 -7.97
N ALA A 61 0.10 11.00 -8.38
CA ALA A 61 0.11 9.55 -8.66
C ALA A 61 1.13 9.22 -9.76
N MET A 62 1.16 10.00 -10.86
CA MET A 62 2.14 9.83 -11.94
C MET A 62 3.57 10.04 -11.44
N ALA A 63 3.79 11.09 -10.64
CA ALA A 63 5.11 11.37 -10.07
C ALA A 63 5.58 10.24 -9.15
N TYR A 64 4.69 9.68 -8.32
CA TYR A 64 4.99 8.57 -7.43
C TYR A 64 5.23 7.26 -8.16
N ALA A 65 4.38 6.93 -9.14
CA ALA A 65 4.57 5.76 -9.99
C ALA A 65 5.91 5.86 -10.73
N ARG A 66 6.21 7.02 -11.33
CA ARG A 66 7.49 7.24 -11.98
C ARG A 66 8.64 7.11 -10.99
N ALA A 67 8.63 7.80 -9.86
CA ALA A 67 9.73 7.73 -8.89
C ALA A 67 9.97 6.32 -8.31
N THR A 68 8.91 5.52 -8.22
CA THR A 68 8.96 4.14 -7.68
C THR A 68 9.44 3.14 -8.73
N TYR A 69 9.04 3.33 -9.99
CA TYR A 69 9.26 2.36 -11.07
C TYR A 69 10.26 2.85 -12.14
N ASP A 70 10.93 4.00 -11.98
CA ASP A 70 11.90 4.57 -12.95
C ASP A 70 13.12 3.64 -13.19
N GLU A 71 13.34 2.64 -12.33
CA GLU A 71 14.53 1.78 -12.35
C GLU A 71 14.52 0.71 -13.46
N GLU A 72 13.36 0.41 -14.07
CA GLU A 72 13.30 -0.48 -15.24
C GLU A 72 13.05 0.29 -16.54
N ARG A 73 13.56 -0.22 -17.66
CA ARG A 73 13.28 0.32 -19.01
C ARG A 73 11.86 -0.01 -19.44
N TRP A 74 10.86 0.59 -18.80
CA TRP A 74 9.47 0.45 -19.20
C TRP A 74 9.26 1.12 -20.56
N CYS A 75 8.66 0.37 -21.49
CA CYS A 75 8.31 0.91 -22.80
C CYS A 75 7.03 1.75 -22.71
N GLU A 76 6.13 1.43 -21.79
CA GLU A 76 4.90 2.17 -21.54
C GLU A 76 4.46 1.97 -20.09
N MET A 77 3.93 3.03 -19.50
CA MET A 77 3.40 3.06 -18.15
C MET A 77 2.12 3.89 -18.13
N ALA A 78 1.09 3.36 -17.48
CA ALA A 78 -0.22 3.98 -17.34
C ALA A 78 -0.68 3.87 -15.89
N ILE A 79 -1.47 4.84 -15.45
CA ILE A 79 -2.15 4.81 -14.16
C ILE A 79 -3.66 4.90 -14.38
N VAL A 80 -4.43 4.16 -13.59
CA VAL A 80 -5.90 4.16 -13.64
C VAL A 80 -6.42 4.24 -12.23
N ARG A 81 -7.45 5.04 -11.95
CA ARG A 81 -8.06 5.04 -10.62
C ARG A 81 -8.68 3.68 -10.35
N LYS A 82 -8.54 3.17 -9.14
CA LYS A 82 -9.12 1.88 -8.77
C LYS A 82 -10.64 1.85 -8.90
N GLU A 83 -11.30 2.99 -8.71
CA GLU A 83 -12.75 3.13 -8.91
C GLU A 83 -13.18 3.00 -10.38
N ASP A 84 -12.30 3.31 -11.33
CA ASP A 84 -12.58 3.22 -12.78
C ASP A 84 -12.28 1.82 -13.35
N VAL A 85 -11.67 0.93 -12.56
CA VAL A 85 -11.35 -0.43 -12.99
C VAL A 85 -12.60 -1.31 -12.91
N ILE A 86 -13.18 -1.60 -14.06
CA ILE A 86 -14.33 -2.51 -14.18
C ILE A 86 -13.81 -3.93 -14.45
N HIS A 87 -13.90 -4.80 -13.45
CA HIS A 87 -13.56 -6.21 -13.60
C HIS A 87 -14.70 -6.97 -14.28
N LEU A 88 -14.44 -7.55 -15.46
CA LEU A 88 -15.41 -8.40 -16.18
C LEU A 88 -15.40 -9.86 -15.70
N TRP A 89 -14.25 -10.34 -15.21
CA TRP A 89 -14.07 -11.68 -14.65
C TRP A 89 -13.24 -11.58 -13.38
N GLN A 90 -13.71 -12.15 -12.27
CA GLN A 90 -12.91 -12.26 -11.06
C GLN A 90 -11.96 -13.46 -11.19
N PRO A 91 -10.74 -13.40 -10.62
CA PRO A 91 -9.84 -14.55 -10.58
C PRO A 91 -10.45 -15.63 -9.67
N GLY A 92 -11.25 -16.53 -10.25
CA GLY A 92 -11.90 -17.61 -9.49
C GLY A 92 -13.12 -18.28 -10.14
N GLU A 93 -13.64 -17.79 -11.27
CA GLU A 93 -14.73 -18.48 -11.97
C GLU A 93 -14.16 -19.38 -13.07
N ALA A 94 -13.91 -20.64 -12.71
CA ALA A 94 -13.60 -21.74 -13.62
C ALA A 94 -14.54 -22.91 -13.33
#